data_AF-L1KVK3-F1
#
_entry.id   AF-L1KVK3-F1
#
_cell.length_a   1.000
_cell.length_b   1.000
_cell.length_c   1.000
_cell.angle_alpha   90.00
_cell.angle_beta   90.00
_cell.angle_gamma   90.00
#
_symmetry.space_group_name_H-M   'P 1'
#
loop_
_entity.id
_entity.type
_entity.pdbx_description
1 polymer ?
#
loop_
_entity_poly.entity_id
_entity_poly.type
_entity_poly.pdbx_seq_one_letter_code
_entity_poly.pdbx_strand_id
1 'polypeptide(L)'
;MRCRGGHGARLGAAGLLTLAALAGTGVAHADADAPRALPAGCSGTSPITCHYGVSPGNYDVTVSIGGASAGQTEIWVEARRLMLPATRTAAGAVATYSFTINVRQPEGQPTGQGGTGNPGLDIRFTGATPQVSAVSVKPATQPVVAYLAGDSTVCDQPAAPYTGWGQMITTAVRPGAVIANYADSGENSGSFLSNSALFPALLSKVRANDPVFIQFGHNDKQTSASAFRSNLTSMITQVRAKGGVPVLVTPPVRRLFDGDRLTATALHVTASA
;
A
#
# COMPACT_ATOMS: atom_id res chain seq x y z
N MET A 1 -11.65 -55.13 12.12
CA MET A 1 -12.58 -55.08 10.97
C MET A 1 -11.81 -54.67 9.74
N ARG A 2 -11.58 -55.61 8.82
CA ARG A 2 -11.04 -55.37 7.47
C ARG A 2 -12.23 -55.17 6.54
N CYS A 3 -12.19 -54.15 5.67
CA CYS A 3 -12.98 -54.16 4.44
C CYS A 3 -12.07 -53.81 3.26
N ARG A 4 -11.80 -54.86 2.47
CA ARG A 4 -11.32 -54.82 1.09
C ARG A 4 -12.48 -54.40 0.19
N GLY A 5 -12.17 -53.72 -0.90
CA GLY A 5 -13.11 -53.51 -2.01
C GLY A 5 -12.37 -52.91 -3.20
N GLY A 6 -11.70 -53.75 -3.98
CA GLY A 6 -11.17 -53.38 -5.29
C GLY A 6 -12.18 -53.74 -6.37
N HIS A 7 -12.34 -52.88 -7.38
CA HIS A 7 -12.90 -53.22 -8.69
C HIS A 7 -11.99 -52.60 -9.74
N GLY A 8 -11.46 -53.46 -10.61
CA GLY A 8 -10.61 -53.07 -11.72
C GLY A 8 -11.40 -52.57 -12.92
N ALA A 9 -10.76 -51.72 -13.71
CA ALA A 9 -11.17 -51.44 -15.08
C ALA A 9 -9.91 -51.30 -15.96
N ARG A 10 -9.65 -52.38 -16.68
CA ARG A 10 -9.09 -52.56 -18.04
C ARG A 10 -8.17 -51.47 -18.61
N LEU A 11 -6.94 -51.91 -18.90
CA LEU A 11 -6.01 -51.30 -19.85
C LEU A 11 -6.64 -51.18 -21.25
N GLY A 12 -6.58 -49.97 -21.82
CA GLY A 12 -6.62 -49.74 -23.26
C GLY A 12 -5.28 -49.17 -23.70
N ALA A 13 -4.55 -49.93 -24.52
CA ALA A 13 -3.37 -49.46 -25.22
C ALA A 13 -3.76 -48.94 -26.60
N ALA A 14 -3.18 -47.82 -27.04
CA ALA A 14 -2.60 -47.61 -28.38
C ALA A 14 -2.55 -46.11 -28.73
N GLY A 15 -1.40 -45.68 -29.25
CA GLY A 15 -1.28 -44.43 -30.01
C GLY A 15 -0.17 -43.49 -29.54
N LEU A 16 1.10 -43.90 -29.65
CA LEU A 16 2.19 -42.92 -29.75
C LEU A 16 2.06 -42.23 -31.12
N LEU A 17 1.60 -40.98 -31.15
CA LEU A 17 1.87 -40.07 -32.27
C LEU A 17 3.22 -39.40 -32.03
N THR A 18 4.25 -39.88 -32.71
CA THR A 18 5.51 -39.16 -32.90
C THR A 18 5.26 -37.96 -33.83
N LEU A 19 5.24 -36.75 -33.28
CA LEU A 19 5.32 -35.53 -34.07
C LEU A 19 6.78 -35.35 -34.53
N ALA A 20 7.02 -35.48 -35.83
CA ALA A 20 8.30 -35.15 -36.44
C ALA A 20 8.56 -33.65 -36.32
N ALA A 21 9.63 -33.27 -35.61
CA ALA A 21 10.13 -31.91 -35.60
C ALA A 21 10.86 -31.64 -36.92
N LEU A 22 10.22 -30.88 -37.82
CA LEU A 22 10.90 -30.24 -38.94
C LEU A 22 11.69 -29.05 -38.36
N ALA A 23 13.01 -29.22 -38.28
CA ALA A 23 13.93 -28.14 -37.98
C ALA A 23 13.95 -27.17 -39.18
N GLY A 24 13.09 -26.16 -39.14
CA GLY A 24 13.21 -24.99 -40.00
C GLY A 24 14.36 -24.13 -39.50
N THR A 25 15.42 -24.02 -40.30
CA THR A 25 16.46 -22.99 -40.14
C THR A 25 15.89 -21.64 -40.55
N GLY A 26 14.96 -21.12 -39.75
CA GLY A 26 14.58 -19.72 -39.78
C GLY A 26 15.47 -18.98 -38.81
N VAL A 27 16.25 -18.02 -39.29
CA VAL A 27 16.92 -17.05 -38.43
C VAL A 27 15.82 -16.26 -37.74
N ALA A 28 15.45 -16.67 -36.53
CA ALA A 28 14.57 -15.90 -35.66
C ALA A 28 15.31 -14.59 -35.36
N HIS A 29 14.99 -13.55 -36.14
CA HIS A 29 15.23 -12.20 -35.71
C HIS A 29 14.37 -12.05 -34.46
N ALA A 30 15.03 -12.08 -33.30
CA ALA A 30 14.42 -11.56 -32.10
C ALA A 30 14.12 -10.09 -32.41
N ASP A 31 12.86 -9.77 -32.67
CA ASP A 31 12.34 -8.40 -32.57
C ASP A 31 12.36 -8.00 -31.08
N ALA A 32 13.55 -7.99 -30.50
CA ALA A 32 13.86 -7.36 -29.23
C ALA A 32 14.17 -5.90 -29.56
N ASP A 33 13.12 -5.09 -29.74
CA ASP A 33 13.09 -3.63 -29.56
C ASP A 33 11.99 -2.94 -30.38
N ALA A 34 10.80 -3.55 -30.52
CA ALA A 34 9.63 -2.72 -30.79
C ALA A 34 9.38 -1.84 -29.53
N PRO A 35 9.40 -0.50 -29.62
CA PRO A 35 9.16 0.36 -28.48
C PRO A 35 7.78 0.05 -27.93
N ARG A 36 7.74 -0.44 -26.70
CA ARG A 36 6.50 -0.77 -26.03
C ARG A 36 5.66 0.49 -25.87
N ALA A 37 4.45 0.47 -26.44
CA ALA A 37 3.47 1.52 -26.17
C ALA A 37 3.09 1.50 -24.69
N LEU A 38 3.41 2.58 -23.98
CA LEU A 38 2.99 2.77 -22.58
C LEU A 38 1.57 3.36 -22.54
N PRO A 39 0.83 3.14 -21.44
CA PRO A 39 -0.47 3.78 -21.25
C PRO A 39 -0.35 5.32 -21.25
N ALA A 40 -1.44 6.01 -21.58
CA ALA A 40 -1.47 7.46 -21.53
C ALA A 40 -1.12 7.99 -20.13
N GLY A 41 -0.32 9.05 -20.10
CA GLY A 41 0.21 9.64 -18.86
C GLY A 41 1.44 8.93 -18.30
N CYS A 42 1.89 7.82 -18.90
CA CYS A 42 3.04 7.05 -18.45
C CYS A 42 4.30 7.33 -19.29
N SER A 43 5.46 7.34 -18.63
CA SER A 43 6.77 7.52 -19.25
C SER A 43 7.86 6.78 -18.46
N GLY A 44 9.06 6.66 -19.03
CA GLY A 44 10.18 5.95 -18.42
C GLY A 44 10.23 4.46 -18.76
N THR A 45 11.17 3.74 -18.16
CA THR A 45 11.47 2.33 -18.48
C THR A 45 11.66 1.49 -17.22
N SER A 46 12.47 1.98 -16.27
CA SER A 46 12.59 1.41 -14.93
C SER A 46 13.12 2.50 -13.96
N PRO A 47 12.23 3.19 -13.22
CA PRO A 47 10.79 2.96 -13.16
C PRO A 47 10.03 3.45 -14.40
N ILE A 48 8.83 2.91 -14.60
CA ILE A 48 7.78 3.55 -15.40
C ILE A 48 6.93 4.38 -14.44
N THR A 49 6.72 5.65 -14.74
CA THR A 49 5.93 6.56 -13.89
C THR A 49 4.75 7.09 -14.69
N CYS A 50 3.57 7.06 -14.10
CA CYS A 50 2.35 7.65 -14.65
C CYS A 50 1.87 8.79 -13.76
N HIS A 51 1.47 9.90 -14.37
CA HIS A 51 0.88 11.04 -13.68
C HIS A 51 -0.52 11.34 -14.20
N TYR A 52 -1.45 11.60 -13.30
CA TYR A 52 -2.82 12.01 -13.62
C TYR A 52 -3.20 13.25 -12.81
N GLY A 53 -3.49 14.36 -13.50
CA GLY A 53 -3.86 15.65 -12.90
C GLY A 53 -5.28 15.65 -12.32
N VAL A 54 -5.49 14.90 -11.24
CA VAL A 54 -6.78 14.78 -10.54
C VAL A 54 -6.75 15.54 -9.20
N SER A 55 -7.89 16.07 -8.76
CA SER A 55 -7.96 16.77 -7.46
C SER A 55 -7.91 15.79 -6.28
N PRO A 56 -7.53 16.23 -5.06
CA PRO A 56 -7.60 15.40 -3.86
C PRO A 56 -8.96 14.72 -3.69
N GLY A 57 -8.96 13.42 -3.43
CA GLY A 57 -10.16 12.59 -3.46
C GLY A 57 -9.84 11.10 -3.47
N ASN A 58 -10.87 10.26 -3.62
CA ASN A 58 -10.70 8.82 -3.73
C ASN A 58 -10.95 8.37 -5.16
N TYR A 59 -10.08 7.52 -5.69
CA TYR A 59 -10.14 7.05 -7.08
C TYR A 59 -10.02 5.54 -7.16
N ASP A 60 -10.89 4.91 -7.95
CA ASP A 60 -10.74 3.52 -8.36
C ASP A 60 -9.75 3.46 -9.52
N VAL A 61 -8.65 2.74 -9.29
CA VAL A 61 -7.54 2.60 -10.21
C VAL A 61 -7.44 1.14 -10.62
N THR A 62 -7.53 0.89 -11.92
CA THR A 62 -7.35 -0.45 -12.50
C THR A 62 -6.09 -0.46 -13.34
N VAL A 63 -5.18 -1.39 -13.05
CA VAL A 63 -3.89 -1.55 -13.71
C VAL A 63 -3.82 -2.95 -14.31
N SER A 64 -3.39 -3.05 -15.56
CA SER A 64 -2.96 -4.31 -16.15
C SER A 64 -1.45 -4.34 -16.26
N ILE A 65 -0.83 -5.38 -15.69
CA ILE A 65 0.61 -5.64 -15.76
C ILE A 65 0.90 -6.84 -16.67
N GLY A 66 2.13 -6.91 -17.18
CA GLY A 66 2.56 -7.92 -18.15
C GLY A 66 2.47 -7.45 -19.61
N GLY A 67 2.63 -8.38 -20.54
CA GLY A 67 2.73 -8.08 -21.97
C GLY A 67 3.52 -9.14 -22.73
N ALA A 68 4.05 -8.77 -23.90
CA ALA A 68 4.79 -9.69 -24.77
C ALA A 68 5.99 -10.35 -24.07
N SER A 69 6.71 -9.62 -23.22
CA SER A 69 7.86 -10.10 -22.47
C SER A 69 7.51 -10.46 -21.02
N ALA A 70 8.27 -11.39 -20.44
CA ALA A 70 8.16 -11.68 -19.02
C ALA A 70 8.55 -10.44 -18.18
N GLY A 71 7.88 -10.27 -17.04
CA GLY A 71 7.98 -9.07 -16.21
C GLY A 71 8.08 -9.38 -14.73
N GLN A 72 8.65 -8.44 -13.99
CA GLN A 72 8.50 -8.36 -12.53
C GLN A 72 8.16 -6.92 -12.18
N THR A 73 6.94 -6.70 -11.69
CA THR A 73 6.38 -5.37 -11.47
C THR A 73 5.93 -5.19 -10.02
N GLU A 74 6.31 -4.08 -9.43
CA GLU A 74 5.77 -3.53 -8.19
C GLU A 74 5.00 -2.26 -8.52
N ILE A 75 4.00 -1.91 -7.71
CA ILE A 75 3.22 -0.68 -7.87
C ILE A 75 3.28 0.12 -6.58
N TRP A 76 3.83 1.32 -6.67
CA TRP A 76 3.88 2.32 -5.60
C TRP A 76 3.09 3.54 -6.02
N VAL A 77 2.43 4.21 -5.07
CA VAL A 77 1.69 5.45 -5.36
C VAL A 77 2.05 6.56 -4.38
N GLU A 78 1.98 7.80 -4.88
CA GLU A 78 2.27 9.02 -4.12
C GLU A 78 3.61 8.95 -3.36
N ALA A 79 3.63 9.40 -2.10
CA ALA A 79 4.69 9.26 -1.11
C ALA A 79 4.94 7.81 -0.65
N ARG A 80 5.15 6.90 -1.62
CA ARG A 80 5.62 5.52 -1.45
C ARG A 80 4.63 4.56 -0.78
N ARG A 81 3.32 4.69 -0.97
CA ARG A 81 2.36 3.66 -0.53
C ARG A 81 2.42 2.44 -1.44
N LEU A 82 2.58 1.24 -0.88
CA LEU A 82 2.71 0.01 -1.67
C LEU A 82 1.32 -0.51 -2.07
N MET A 83 1.03 -0.59 -3.36
CA MET A 83 -0.23 -1.14 -3.87
C MET A 83 -0.09 -2.59 -4.32
N LEU A 84 1.04 -2.93 -4.95
CA LEU A 84 1.33 -4.29 -5.41
C LEU A 84 2.78 -4.65 -5.12
N PRO A 85 3.07 -5.69 -4.31
CA PRO A 85 4.43 -6.21 -4.14
C PRO A 85 4.94 -6.84 -5.44
N ALA A 86 6.24 -7.14 -5.50
CA ALA A 86 6.89 -7.65 -6.70
C ALA A 86 6.19 -8.88 -7.27
N THR A 87 5.50 -8.68 -8.38
CA THR A 87 4.65 -9.69 -9.02
C THR A 87 5.22 -10.05 -10.38
N ARG A 88 5.40 -11.35 -10.63
CA ARG A 88 5.92 -11.86 -11.90
C ARG A 88 4.79 -12.13 -12.88
N THR A 89 5.04 -11.83 -14.15
CA THR A 89 4.20 -12.21 -15.28
C THR A 89 5.04 -12.97 -16.31
N ALA A 90 4.52 -14.07 -16.85
CA ALA A 90 5.17 -14.75 -17.97
C ALA A 90 5.06 -13.92 -19.26
N ALA A 91 5.89 -14.23 -20.25
CA ALA A 91 5.76 -13.67 -21.60
C ALA A 91 4.38 -14.00 -22.19
N GLY A 92 3.72 -13.00 -22.77
CA GLY A 92 2.35 -13.09 -23.29
C GLY A 92 1.25 -13.04 -22.23
N ALA A 93 1.56 -13.11 -20.94
CA ALA A 93 0.57 -13.06 -19.87
C ALA A 93 0.27 -11.62 -19.44
N VAL A 94 -1.01 -11.36 -19.14
CA VAL A 94 -1.48 -10.09 -18.57
C VAL A 94 -2.30 -10.38 -17.32
N ALA A 95 -2.04 -9.65 -16.24
CA ALA A 95 -2.79 -9.72 -14.99
C ALA A 95 -3.34 -8.34 -14.63
N THR A 96 -4.62 -8.28 -14.25
CA THR A 96 -5.31 -7.03 -13.92
C THR A 96 -5.58 -6.94 -12.42
N TYR A 97 -5.26 -5.78 -11.85
CA TYR A 97 -5.44 -5.46 -10.45
C TYR A 97 -6.25 -4.17 -10.32
N SER A 98 -7.12 -4.12 -9.33
CA SER A 98 -7.86 -2.92 -8.98
C SER A 98 -7.51 -2.49 -7.56
N PHE A 99 -7.51 -1.18 -7.34
CA PHE A 99 -7.27 -0.55 -6.05
C PHE A 99 -8.20 0.66 -5.90
N THR A 100 -8.50 1.05 -4.66
CA THR A 100 -9.04 2.39 -4.39
C THR A 100 -7.95 3.19 -3.70
N ILE A 101 -7.63 4.37 -4.23
CA ILE A 101 -6.49 5.19 -3.82
C ILE A 101 -6.98 6.55 -3.32
N ASN A 102 -6.50 6.97 -2.15
CA ASN A 102 -6.77 8.28 -1.59
C ASN A 102 -5.66 9.25 -2.04
N VAL A 103 -5.99 10.16 -2.95
CA VAL A 103 -5.13 11.24 -3.45
C VAL A 103 -5.25 12.44 -2.53
N ARG A 104 -4.13 13.05 -2.14
CA ARG A 104 -4.08 14.15 -1.17
C ARG A 104 -3.04 15.19 -1.55
N GLN A 105 -3.19 16.38 -0.98
CA GLN A 105 -2.19 17.42 -1.01
C GLN A 105 -2.05 18.01 0.41
N PRO A 106 -0.88 17.90 1.07
CA PRO A 106 0.31 17.12 0.68
C PRO A 106 0.04 15.63 0.41
N GLU A 107 0.82 15.01 -0.47
CA GLU A 107 0.71 13.58 -0.80
C GLU A 107 0.97 12.68 0.43
N GLY A 108 2.06 12.98 1.13
CA GLY A 108 2.56 12.24 2.29
C GLY A 108 2.06 12.82 3.61
N GLN A 109 2.98 13.38 4.39
CA GLN A 109 2.70 13.86 5.75
C GLN A 109 1.88 15.16 5.70
N PRO A 110 0.77 15.28 6.46
CA PRO A 110 -0.13 16.43 6.32
C PRO A 110 0.48 17.80 6.66
N THR A 111 1.53 17.85 7.49
CA THR A 111 2.26 19.10 7.76
C THR A 111 3.19 19.53 6.62
N GLY A 112 3.35 18.69 5.59
CA GLY A 112 4.30 18.89 4.50
C GLY A 112 5.73 18.45 4.85
N GLN A 113 5.94 17.86 6.03
CA GLN A 113 7.24 17.31 6.40
C GLN A 113 7.70 16.24 5.38
N GLY A 114 8.91 16.41 4.86
CA GLY A 114 9.44 15.53 3.81
C GLY A 114 9.04 15.89 2.38
N GLY A 115 8.30 16.99 2.19
CA GLY A 115 7.86 17.50 0.89
C GLY A 115 6.35 17.39 0.68
N THR A 116 5.80 18.24 -0.18
CA THR A 116 4.35 18.26 -0.45
C THR A 116 3.92 17.35 -1.60
N GLY A 117 4.87 16.78 -2.34
CA GLY A 117 4.60 15.99 -3.55
C GLY A 117 4.14 16.85 -4.73
N ASN A 118 3.74 16.16 -5.80
CA ASN A 118 3.16 16.69 -7.02
C ASN A 118 1.62 16.65 -6.94
N PRO A 119 0.92 17.78 -7.15
CA PRO A 119 -0.54 17.77 -7.17
C PRO A 119 -1.08 16.83 -8.25
N GLY A 120 -1.85 15.82 -7.85
CA GLY A 120 -2.38 14.81 -8.75
C GLY A 120 -2.23 13.41 -8.17
N LEU A 121 -2.33 12.41 -9.04
CA LEU A 121 -2.04 11.02 -8.71
C LEU A 121 -0.78 10.59 -9.46
N ASP A 122 0.26 10.24 -8.70
CA ASP A 122 1.48 9.63 -9.19
C ASP A 122 1.48 8.12 -8.91
N ILE A 123 1.71 7.33 -9.96
CA ILE A 123 1.85 5.87 -9.90
C ILE A 123 3.21 5.48 -10.46
N ARG A 124 4.00 4.77 -9.67
CA ARG A 124 5.34 4.30 -10.04
C ARG A 124 5.39 2.79 -10.11
N PHE A 125 5.74 2.28 -11.28
CA PHE A 125 5.96 0.87 -11.56
C PHE A 125 7.45 0.57 -11.45
N THR A 126 7.84 -0.23 -10.45
CA THR A 126 9.23 -0.65 -10.20
C THR A 126 9.37 -2.16 -10.36
N GLY A 127 10.55 -2.71 -10.04
CA GLY A 127 10.90 -4.11 -10.21
C GLY A 127 12.03 -4.29 -11.23
N ALA A 128 12.52 -5.52 -11.40
CA ALA A 128 13.63 -5.79 -12.31
C ALA A 128 13.28 -5.46 -13.78
N THR A 129 12.05 -5.76 -14.19
CA THR A 129 11.52 -5.52 -15.54
C THR A 129 10.05 -5.11 -15.44
N PRO A 130 9.72 -3.87 -15.05
CA PRO A 130 8.34 -3.46 -14.84
C PRO A 130 7.55 -3.54 -16.15
N GLN A 131 6.37 -4.15 -16.06
CA GLN A 131 5.46 -4.34 -17.18
C GLN A 131 4.09 -3.75 -16.89
N VAL A 132 3.74 -2.62 -17.51
CA VAL A 132 2.39 -2.06 -17.52
C VAL A 132 1.83 -1.98 -18.94
N SER A 133 0.61 -2.48 -19.14
CA SER A 133 -0.08 -2.50 -20.44
C SER A 133 -1.32 -1.60 -20.46
N ALA A 134 -1.96 -1.35 -19.31
CA ALA A 134 -3.09 -0.43 -19.20
C ALA A 134 -3.20 0.15 -17.80
N VAL A 135 -3.67 1.41 -17.72
CA VAL A 135 -4.06 2.08 -16.47
C VAL A 135 -5.37 2.83 -16.72
N SER A 136 -6.32 2.71 -15.80
CA SER A 136 -7.55 3.49 -15.77
C SER A 136 -7.73 4.11 -14.39
N VAL A 137 -8.04 5.40 -14.34
CA VAL A 137 -8.30 6.16 -13.13
C VAL A 137 -9.68 6.76 -13.21
N LYS A 138 -10.53 6.48 -12.23
CA LYS A 138 -11.91 6.99 -12.15
C LYS A 138 -12.23 7.42 -10.72
N PRO A 139 -13.04 8.47 -10.50
CA PRO A 139 -13.51 8.80 -9.15
C PRO A 139 -14.20 7.59 -8.50
N ALA A 140 -13.84 7.29 -7.26
CA ALA A 140 -14.44 6.18 -6.52
C ALA A 140 -15.86 6.55 -6.05
N THR A 141 -16.78 5.59 -6.16
CA THR A 141 -18.17 5.80 -5.72
C THR A 141 -18.36 5.30 -4.30
N GLN A 142 -18.43 6.21 -3.33
CA GLN A 142 -18.68 5.92 -1.91
C GLN A 142 -17.80 4.80 -1.32
N PRO A 143 -16.45 4.89 -1.41
CA PRO A 143 -15.59 3.89 -0.79
C PRO A 143 -15.69 3.97 0.73
N VAL A 144 -15.44 2.85 1.41
CA VAL A 144 -15.20 2.83 2.86
C VAL A 144 -13.81 3.44 3.12
N VAL A 145 -13.73 4.49 3.93
CA VAL A 145 -12.45 5.18 4.18
C VAL A 145 -11.95 4.87 5.58
N ALA A 146 -10.80 4.21 5.66
CA ALA A 146 -10.08 4.04 6.92
C ALA A 146 -9.08 5.18 7.10
N TYR A 147 -9.25 5.96 8.17
CA TYR A 147 -8.35 7.05 8.50
C TYR A 147 -7.29 6.60 9.51
N LEU A 148 -6.03 6.99 9.30
CA LEU A 148 -4.95 6.72 10.25
C LEU A 148 -4.50 8.01 10.92
N ALA A 149 -4.59 8.04 12.25
CA ALA A 149 -4.01 9.05 13.11
C ALA A 149 -2.81 8.43 13.85
N GLY A 150 -1.62 8.97 13.65
CA GLY A 150 -0.43 8.43 14.30
C GLY A 150 0.84 9.22 14.03
N ASP A 151 1.95 8.62 14.43
CA ASP A 151 3.30 9.20 14.39
C ASP A 151 4.17 8.68 13.22
N SER A 152 5.50 8.82 13.35
CA SER A 152 6.49 8.41 12.35
C SER A 152 6.47 6.91 12.02
N THR A 153 5.92 6.08 12.91
CA THR A 153 5.79 4.63 12.70
C THR A 153 4.56 4.27 11.87
N VAL A 154 3.67 5.24 11.61
CA VAL A 154 2.44 5.08 10.83
C VAL A 154 2.52 5.84 9.51
N CYS A 155 3.15 7.03 9.51
CA CYS A 155 3.12 7.97 8.39
C CYS A 155 3.75 7.47 7.08
N ASP A 156 3.39 8.14 5.99
CA ASP A 156 4.00 7.94 4.68
C ASP A 156 5.39 8.59 4.66
N GLN A 157 6.44 7.77 4.71
CA GLN A 157 7.82 8.23 4.80
C GLN A 157 8.39 8.48 3.39
N PRO A 158 8.94 9.66 3.11
CA PRO A 158 9.34 10.05 1.75
C PRO A 158 10.55 9.28 1.22
N ALA A 159 11.41 8.75 2.10
CA ALA A 159 12.66 8.10 1.72
C ALA A 159 12.95 6.83 2.53
N ALA A 160 13.50 5.82 1.86
CA ALA A 160 13.97 4.58 2.49
C ALA A 160 15.22 4.85 3.35
N PRO A 161 15.48 4.07 4.42
CA PRO A 161 14.75 2.88 4.86
C PRO A 161 13.51 3.19 5.72
N TYR A 162 13.24 4.46 6.06
CA TYR A 162 12.07 4.81 6.85
C TYR A 162 10.77 4.45 6.11
N THR A 163 9.87 3.81 6.85
CA THR A 163 8.59 3.30 6.36
C THR A 163 7.62 3.20 7.54
N GLY A 164 6.46 3.84 7.46
CA GLY A 164 5.36 3.62 8.40
C GLY A 164 4.55 2.38 8.02
N TRP A 165 3.89 1.74 8.98
CA TRP A 165 3.03 0.60 8.65
C TRP A 165 1.80 1.02 7.83
N GLY A 166 1.31 2.25 8.01
CA GLY A 166 0.21 2.83 7.25
C GLY A 166 0.49 2.90 5.76
N GLN A 167 1.75 3.14 5.41
CA GLN A 167 2.27 3.16 4.04
C GLN A 167 2.24 1.77 3.36
N MET A 168 2.24 0.68 4.13
CA MET A 168 2.41 -0.70 3.63
C MET A 168 1.13 -1.54 3.72
N ILE A 169 0.23 -1.21 4.67
CA ILE A 169 -1.01 -1.96 4.90
C ILE A 169 -1.98 -1.91 3.71
N THR A 170 -1.78 -0.96 2.78
CA THR A 170 -2.55 -0.81 1.53
C THR A 170 -2.60 -2.08 0.69
N THR A 171 -1.58 -2.95 0.75
CA THR A 171 -1.58 -4.26 0.07
C THR A 171 -2.62 -5.25 0.60
N ALA A 172 -3.12 -5.05 1.82
CA ALA A 172 -4.16 -5.87 2.42
C ALA A 172 -5.58 -5.31 2.21
N VAL A 173 -5.70 -4.15 1.55
CA VAL A 173 -6.97 -3.45 1.35
C VAL A 173 -7.59 -3.83 0.01
N ARG A 174 -8.86 -4.23 0.05
CA ARG A 174 -9.63 -4.62 -1.14
C ARG A 174 -10.20 -3.39 -1.86
N PRO A 175 -10.44 -3.47 -3.18
CA PRO A 175 -11.18 -2.45 -3.92
C PRO A 175 -12.51 -2.11 -3.24
N GLY A 176 -12.88 -0.82 -3.26
CA GLY A 176 -14.05 -0.30 -2.54
C GLY A 176 -13.75 0.13 -1.09
N ALA A 177 -12.54 -0.12 -0.59
CA ALA A 177 -12.02 0.43 0.65
C ALA A 177 -10.66 1.11 0.42
N VAL A 178 -10.33 2.11 1.24
CA VAL A 178 -9.10 2.90 1.06
C VAL A 178 -8.50 3.36 2.39
N ILE A 179 -7.16 3.44 2.44
CA ILE A 179 -6.43 4.05 3.54
C ILE A 179 -6.18 5.54 3.27
N ALA A 180 -6.73 6.38 4.13
CA ALA A 180 -6.39 7.78 4.25
C ALA A 180 -5.44 7.99 5.45
N ASN A 181 -4.14 7.80 5.21
CA ASN A 181 -3.09 8.05 6.19
C ASN A 181 -2.92 9.55 6.47
N TYR A 182 -3.18 10.00 7.70
CA TYR A 182 -2.95 11.37 8.20
C TYR A 182 -1.86 11.40 9.27
N ALA A 183 -1.15 10.31 9.48
CA ALA A 183 -0.05 10.29 10.44
C ALA A 183 1.10 11.20 9.99
N ASP A 184 1.82 11.74 10.97
CA ASP A 184 2.89 12.71 10.75
C ASP A 184 4.05 12.46 11.72
N SER A 185 5.28 12.65 11.25
CA SER A 185 6.47 12.18 11.92
C SER A 185 6.87 13.09 13.08
N GLY A 186 6.95 12.52 14.29
CA GLY A 186 7.37 13.25 15.49
C GLY A 186 6.20 13.73 16.35
N GLU A 187 4.97 13.55 15.87
CA GLU A 187 3.77 13.91 16.60
C GLU A 187 3.58 13.06 17.86
N ASN A 188 3.19 13.71 18.95
CA ASN A 188 2.65 13.09 20.15
C ASN A 188 1.11 13.23 20.16
N SER A 189 0.44 12.57 21.10
CA SER A 189 -1.02 12.60 21.18
C SER A 189 -1.63 14.01 21.30
N GLY A 190 -0.91 14.94 21.94
CA GLY A 190 -1.38 16.31 22.15
C GLY A 190 -1.18 17.19 20.92
N SER A 191 0.01 17.16 20.33
CA SER A 191 0.32 17.94 19.14
C SER A 191 -0.57 17.53 17.96
N PHE A 192 -0.76 16.23 17.74
CA PHE A 192 -1.67 15.72 16.71
C PHE A 192 -3.12 16.17 16.90
N LEU A 193 -3.61 16.13 18.14
CA LEU A 193 -4.97 16.54 18.49
C LEU A 193 -5.22 18.03 18.23
N SER A 194 -4.23 18.88 18.51
CA SER A 194 -4.37 20.34 18.42
C SER A 194 -4.07 20.95 17.04
N ASN A 195 -3.19 20.31 16.26
CA ASN A 195 -2.73 20.87 14.99
C ASN A 195 -3.82 20.77 13.92
N SER A 196 -4.24 21.90 13.35
CA SER A 196 -5.33 21.98 12.37
C SER A 196 -5.10 21.17 11.10
N ALA A 197 -3.85 20.91 10.72
CA ALA A 197 -3.50 20.06 9.56
C ALA A 197 -3.63 18.56 9.84
N LEU A 198 -3.77 18.15 11.11
CA LEU A 198 -3.77 16.76 11.56
C LEU A 198 -5.16 16.30 11.98
N PHE A 199 -5.43 16.15 13.29
CA PHE A 199 -6.69 15.59 13.77
C PHE A 199 -7.94 16.36 13.30
N PRO A 200 -8.00 17.71 13.35
CA PRO A 200 -9.15 18.45 12.84
C PRO A 200 -9.35 18.26 11.33
N ALA A 201 -8.28 18.24 10.53
CA ALA A 201 -8.36 17.99 9.10
C ALA A 201 -8.86 16.57 8.78
N LEU A 202 -8.35 15.55 9.48
CA LEU A 202 -8.84 14.17 9.40
C LEU A 202 -10.32 14.10 9.78
N LEU A 203 -10.68 14.61 10.96
CA LEU A 203 -12.02 14.53 11.53
C LEU A 203 -13.06 15.24 10.66
N SER A 204 -12.68 16.31 9.96
CA SER A 204 -13.57 17.02 9.02
C SER A 204 -14.05 16.14 7.86
N LYS A 205 -13.35 15.04 7.57
CA LYS A 205 -13.63 14.15 6.43
C LYS A 205 -14.32 12.85 6.85
N VAL A 206 -14.22 12.47 8.12
CA VAL A 206 -14.83 11.25 8.69
C VAL A 206 -16.34 11.28 8.49
N ARG A 207 -16.89 10.18 7.97
CA ARG A 207 -18.32 9.92 7.83
C ARG A 207 -18.76 8.82 8.79
N ALA A 208 -20.08 8.61 8.85
CA ALA A 208 -20.65 7.54 9.64
C ALA A 208 -20.08 6.17 9.22
N ASN A 209 -19.70 5.37 10.21
CA ASN A 209 -19.09 4.03 10.07
C ASN A 209 -17.66 3.99 9.50
N ASP A 210 -17.03 5.13 9.19
CA ASP A 210 -15.61 5.13 8.80
C ASP A 210 -14.74 4.73 10.00
N PRO A 211 -13.83 3.75 9.86
CA PRO A 211 -12.88 3.41 10.92
C PRO A 211 -11.78 4.47 11.02
N VAL A 212 -11.48 4.89 12.25
CA VAL A 212 -10.37 5.81 12.56
C VAL A 212 -9.40 5.11 13.49
N PHE A 213 -8.27 4.67 12.94
CA PHE A 213 -7.21 4.02 13.69
C PHE A 213 -6.33 5.08 14.37
N ILE A 214 -6.15 4.97 15.68
CA ILE A 214 -5.45 5.96 16.51
C ILE A 214 -4.28 5.25 17.19
N GLN A 215 -3.05 5.66 16.88
CA GLN A 215 -1.82 5.09 17.43
C GLN A 215 -0.86 6.19 17.90
N PHE A 216 -0.64 6.29 19.22
CA PHE A 216 0.33 7.23 19.80
C PHE A 216 1.06 6.60 20.99
N GLY A 217 2.17 7.23 21.39
CA GLY A 217 2.97 6.81 22.55
C GLY A 217 4.48 6.97 22.35
N HIS A 218 5.01 6.91 21.12
CA HIS A 218 6.46 6.99 20.91
C HIS A 218 7.07 8.35 21.24
N ASN A 219 6.31 9.42 20.97
CA ASN A 219 6.72 10.81 21.17
C ASN A 219 6.06 11.45 22.41
N ASP A 220 5.17 10.74 23.08
CA ASP A 220 4.52 11.16 24.33
C ASP A 220 5.44 11.07 25.56
N LYS A 221 6.76 11.26 25.38
CA LYS A 221 7.79 11.02 26.41
C LYS A 221 7.73 12.01 27.57
N GLN A 222 7.19 13.21 27.30
CA GLN A 222 6.96 14.27 28.28
C GLN A 222 5.47 14.48 28.55
N THR A 223 4.59 13.70 27.92
CA THR A 223 3.14 13.76 28.15
C THR A 223 2.83 12.98 29.42
N SER A 224 2.23 13.64 30.41
CA SER A 224 1.79 12.93 31.63
C SER A 224 0.75 11.85 31.29
N ALA A 225 0.69 10.79 32.08
CA ALA A 225 -0.27 9.71 31.84
C ALA A 225 -1.74 10.19 31.83
N SER A 226 -2.06 11.22 32.65
CA SER A 226 -3.38 11.85 32.66
C SER A 226 -3.65 12.64 31.38
N ALA A 227 -2.67 13.42 30.90
CA ALA A 227 -2.79 14.17 29.65
C ALA A 227 -2.91 13.22 28.44
N PHE A 228 -2.09 12.17 28.38
CA PHE A 228 -2.15 11.16 27.31
C PHE A 228 -3.53 10.50 27.23
N ARG A 229 -4.06 10.06 28.39
CA ARG A 229 -5.41 9.49 28.45
C ARG A 229 -6.47 10.50 28.03
N SER A 230 -6.35 11.76 28.46
CA SER A 230 -7.27 12.83 28.08
C SER A 230 -7.27 13.06 26.57
N ASN A 231 -6.09 13.13 25.94
CA ASN A 231 -5.93 13.34 24.50
C ASN A 231 -6.58 12.20 23.70
N LEU A 232 -6.29 10.94 24.04
CA LEU A 232 -6.93 9.79 23.39
C LEU A 232 -8.44 9.78 23.59
N THR A 233 -8.92 10.08 24.80
CA THR A 233 -10.35 10.14 25.12
C THR A 233 -11.05 11.23 24.29
N SER A 234 -10.41 12.38 24.11
CA SER A 234 -10.92 13.47 23.28
C SER A 234 -11.04 13.05 21.81
N MET A 235 -9.99 12.44 21.24
CA MET A 235 -10.05 11.92 19.87
C MET A 235 -11.17 10.90 19.67
N ILE A 236 -11.28 9.91 20.56
CA ILE A 236 -12.33 8.88 20.54
C ILE A 236 -13.72 9.51 20.60
N THR A 237 -13.93 10.46 21.51
CA THR A 237 -15.21 11.13 21.71
C THR A 237 -15.63 11.91 20.47
N GLN A 238 -14.69 12.65 19.87
CA GLN A 238 -14.95 13.45 18.68
C GLN A 238 -15.22 12.57 17.45
N VAL A 239 -14.48 11.47 17.27
CA VAL A 239 -14.75 10.50 16.20
C VAL A 239 -16.15 9.89 16.35
N ARG A 240 -16.52 9.45 17.56
CA ARG A 240 -17.87 8.92 17.83
C ARG A 240 -18.97 9.95 17.57
N ALA A 241 -18.73 11.21 17.93
CA ALA A 241 -19.68 12.30 17.66
C ALA A 241 -19.92 12.54 16.16
N LYS A 242 -18.97 12.17 15.30
CA LYS A 242 -19.13 12.14 13.82
C LYS A 242 -19.78 10.87 13.29
N GLY A 243 -20.09 9.90 14.15
CA GLY A 243 -20.56 8.56 13.77
C GLY A 243 -19.44 7.64 13.27
N GLY A 244 -18.17 8.06 13.35
CA GLY A 244 -17.03 7.22 13.00
C GLY A 244 -16.75 6.15 14.07
N VAL A 245 -15.94 5.16 13.72
CA VAL A 245 -15.59 4.03 14.59
C VAL A 245 -14.13 4.16 15.03
N PRO A 246 -13.83 4.66 16.25
CA PRO A 246 -12.46 4.77 16.71
C PRO A 246 -11.89 3.39 17.06
N VAL A 247 -10.69 3.12 16.58
CA VAL A 247 -9.92 1.89 16.85
C VAL A 247 -8.58 2.29 17.44
N LEU A 248 -8.34 1.95 18.71
CA LEU A 248 -7.03 2.14 19.32
C LEU A 248 -6.07 1.06 18.82
N VAL A 249 -4.88 1.50 18.42
CA VAL A 249 -3.78 0.63 18.02
C VAL A 249 -2.62 0.86 18.98
N THR A 250 -2.14 -0.20 19.61
CA THR A 250 -0.93 -0.14 20.43
C THR A 250 0.28 0.06 19.51
N PRO A 251 1.15 1.06 19.75
CA PRO A 251 2.30 1.30 18.88
C PRO A 251 3.27 0.10 18.85
N PRO A 252 4.18 0.04 17.87
CA PRO A 252 5.25 -0.94 17.90
C PRO A 252 6.24 -0.65 19.04
N VAL A 253 6.87 -1.69 19.55
CA VAL A 253 7.92 -1.59 20.57
C VAL A 253 9.27 -1.28 19.92
N ARG A 254 10.17 -0.61 20.65
CA ARG A 254 11.56 -0.44 20.19
C ARG A 254 12.29 -1.77 20.30
N ARG A 255 13.01 -2.15 19.23
CA ARG A 255 13.97 -3.27 19.26
C ARG A 255 15.10 -2.91 20.23
N LEU A 256 15.42 -3.83 21.15
CA LEU A 256 16.55 -3.69 22.06
C LEU A 256 17.66 -4.65 21.63
N PHE A 257 18.87 -4.13 21.45
CA PHE A 257 20.03 -4.90 21.01
C PHE A 257 21.07 -5.00 22.13
N ASP A 258 21.74 -6.14 22.20
CA ASP A 258 22.94 -6.41 23.00
C ASP A 258 24.08 -6.67 22.02
N GLY A 259 24.94 -5.67 21.81
CA GLY A 259 25.82 -5.62 20.63
C GLY A 259 24.99 -5.65 19.34
N ASP A 260 25.33 -6.58 18.43
CA ASP A 260 24.61 -6.78 17.17
C ASP A 260 23.44 -7.77 17.28
N ARG A 261 23.18 -8.31 18.48
CA ARG A 261 22.14 -9.33 18.69
C ARG A 261 20.84 -8.69 19.18
N LEU A 262 19.75 -8.92 18.46
CA LEU A 262 18.41 -8.57 18.92
C LEU A 262 18.06 -9.38 20.16
N THR A 263 17.63 -8.70 21.23
CA THR A 263 17.15 -9.34 22.45
C THR A 263 15.68 -9.75 22.34
N ALA A 264 15.22 -10.64 23.22
CA ALA A 264 13.80 -11.00 23.31
C ALA A 264 12.95 -9.88 23.97
N THR A 265 13.58 -8.86 24.53
CA THR A 265 12.92 -7.75 25.19
C THR A 265 12.67 -6.62 24.18
N ALA A 266 11.48 -6.05 24.23
CA ALA A 266 11.15 -4.87 23.46
C ALA A 266 10.29 -3.93 24.32
N LEU A 267 10.56 -2.63 24.24
CA LEU A 267 10.04 -1.67 25.24
C LEU A 267 9.32 -0.49 24.58
N HIS A 268 8.22 -0.08 25.20
CA HIS A 268 7.69 1.27 25.06
C HIS A 268 8.39 2.17 26.06
N VAL A 269 9.32 2.99 25.58
CA VAL A 269 9.99 3.98 26.42
C VAL A 269 9.20 5.29 26.34
N THR A 270 8.38 5.54 27.36
CA THR A 270 7.45 6.68 27.47
C THR A 270 7.90 7.73 28.48
N ALA A 271 9.06 7.55 29.12
CA ALA A 271 9.77 8.55 29.91
C ALA A 271 11.20 8.03 30.17
N SER A 272 12.15 8.93 30.44
CA SER A 272 13.40 8.54 31.10
C SER A 272 13.06 8.11 32.53
N ALA A 273 13.51 6.93 32.95
CA ALA A 273 13.54 6.58 34.37
C ALA A 273 14.54 7.46 35.12
#